data_AF-A0A4V3BVN6-F1
#
_entry.id   AF-A0A4V3BVN6-F1
#
_cell.length_a   1.000
_cell.length_b   1.000
_cell.length_c   1.000
_cell.angle_alpha   90.00
_cell.angle_beta   90.00
_cell.angle_gamma   90.00
#
_symmetry.space_group_name_H-M   'P 1'
#
loop_
_entity.id
_entity.type
_entity.pdbx_description
1 polymer ?
#
loop_
_entity_poly.entity_id
_entity_poly.type
_entity_poly.pdbx_seq_one_letter_code
_entity_poly.pdbx_strand_id
1 'polypeptide(L)'
;MEAWGRDTASGPFVVTLVVDLPIAKPDALEVIAFVADTEVQNARTAYPRVSLEPDVWAEVQIPRFADPPPLAIDVCTDVSIDAAQRAAVRLAAALERVGWTVRPPRQDEV
;
A
#
# COMPACT_ATOMS: atom_id res chain seq x y z
N MET A 1 16.90 -8.94 -18.65
CA MET A 1 16.36 -7.89 -19.53
C MET A 1 15.32 -7.14 -18.72
N GLU A 2 15.67 -5.90 -18.38
CA GLU A 2 14.88 -4.83 -17.72
C GLU A 2 14.11 -5.19 -16.44
N ALA A 3 14.85 -5.22 -15.32
CA ALA A 3 14.30 -5.02 -13.98
C ALA A 3 14.12 -3.51 -13.75
N TRP A 4 13.16 -2.90 -14.43
CA TRP A 4 12.66 -1.58 -14.01
C TRP A 4 11.76 -1.85 -12.81
N GLY A 5 12.21 -1.46 -11.61
CA GLY A 5 11.36 -1.45 -10.43
C GLY A 5 10.08 -0.73 -10.80
N ARG A 6 8.94 -1.43 -10.75
CA ARG A 6 7.68 -0.77 -11.08
C ARG A 6 7.40 0.25 -9.98
N ASP A 7 7.54 1.51 -10.35
CA ASP A 7 6.95 2.69 -9.70
C ASP A 7 5.40 2.68 -9.85
N THR A 8 4.77 1.53 -10.12
CA THR A 8 3.36 1.43 -10.49
C THR A 8 2.77 0.15 -9.93
N ALA A 9 1.63 0.30 -9.27
CA ALA A 9 0.80 -0.79 -8.76
C ALA A 9 0.69 -1.98 -9.73
N SER A 10 0.78 -3.19 -9.18
CA SER A 10 0.83 -4.41 -10.00
C SER A 10 -0.54 -4.87 -10.53
N GLY A 11 -1.64 -4.38 -9.97
CA GLY A 11 -3.02 -4.76 -10.35
C GLY A 11 -3.69 -3.78 -11.32
N PRO A 12 -4.70 -4.21 -12.09
CA PRO A 12 -5.46 -3.36 -13.02
C PRO A 12 -6.42 -2.40 -12.29
N PHE A 13 -6.84 -2.72 -11.06
CA PHE A 13 -7.64 -1.84 -10.22
C PHE A 13 -6.86 -1.46 -8.97
N VAL A 14 -6.75 -0.16 -8.72
CA VAL A 14 -5.86 0.39 -7.69
C VAL A 14 -6.57 1.50 -6.94
N VAL A 15 -6.47 1.48 -5.62
CA VAL A 15 -6.85 2.59 -4.74
C VAL A 15 -5.64 2.94 -3.89
N THR A 16 -5.13 4.15 -4.04
CA THR A 16 -3.99 4.63 -3.27
C THR A 16 -4.46 5.27 -1.97
N LEU A 17 -3.81 4.90 -0.87
CA LEU A 17 -3.89 5.54 0.43
C LEU A 17 -2.58 6.27 0.70
N VAL A 18 -2.66 7.40 1.41
CA VAL A 18 -1.50 8.21 1.76
C VAL A 18 -1.36 8.26 3.27
N VAL A 19 -0.16 7.95 3.78
CA VAL A 19 0.14 7.85 5.21
C VAL A 19 1.18 8.90 5.59
N ASP A 20 0.77 9.86 6.42
CA ASP A 20 1.62 10.94 6.92
C ASP A 20 2.46 10.51 8.13
N LEU A 21 3.34 9.52 7.94
CA LEU A 21 4.26 9.05 8.98
C LEU A 21 5.68 8.88 8.43
N PRO A 22 6.72 9.26 9.21
CA PRO A 22 8.10 8.96 8.86
C PRO A 22 8.40 7.49 9.18
N ILE A 23 8.02 6.59 8.26
CA ILE A 23 8.19 5.13 8.39
C ILE A 23 8.91 4.56 7.18
N ALA A 24 9.81 3.59 7.38
CA ALA A 24 10.46 2.89 6.29
C ALA A 24 9.52 1.85 5.66
N LYS A 25 9.67 1.60 4.35
CA LYS A 25 8.83 0.63 3.62
C LYS A 25 8.75 -0.76 4.28
N PRO A 26 9.85 -1.39 4.75
CA PRO A 26 9.78 -2.68 5.43
C PRO A 26 8.91 -2.63 6.70
N ASP A 27 9.12 -1.62 7.55
CA ASP A 27 8.33 -1.46 8.78
C ASP A 27 6.85 -1.21 8.48
N ALA A 28 6.56 -0.46 7.41
CA ALA A 28 5.19 -0.25 6.97
C ALA A 28 4.51 -1.53 6.51
N LEU A 29 5.20 -2.38 5.75
CA LEU A 29 4.69 -3.67 5.30
C LEU A 29 4.41 -4.60 6.48
N GLU A 30 5.28 -4.62 7.49
CA GLU A 30 5.08 -5.40 8.71
C GLU A 30 3.85 -4.94 9.50
N VAL A 31 3.62 -3.62 9.62
CA VAL A 31 2.41 -3.10 10.28
C VAL A 31 1.16 -3.42 9.47
N ILE A 32 1.20 -3.31 8.13
CA ILE A 32 0.07 -3.67 7.27
C ILE A 32 -0.26 -5.16 7.42
N ALA A 33 0.76 -6.03 7.42
CA ALA A 33 0.60 -7.47 7.65
C ALA A 33 0.00 -7.76 9.03
N PHE A 34 0.48 -7.08 10.07
CA PHE A 34 -0.07 -7.19 11.42
C PHE A 34 -1.54 -6.81 11.50
N VAL A 35 -1.95 -5.65 10.95
CA VAL A 35 -3.36 -5.21 11.03
C VAL A 35 -4.29 -5.99 10.10
N ALA A 36 -3.75 -6.60 9.05
CA ALA A 36 -4.48 -7.48 8.14
C ALA A 36 -4.57 -8.93 8.64
N ASP A 37 -3.82 -9.30 9.70
CA ASP A 37 -3.64 -10.68 10.16
C ASP A 37 -3.15 -11.61 9.04
N THR A 38 -2.19 -11.12 8.25
CA THR A 38 -1.57 -11.85 7.13
C THR A 38 -0.05 -11.70 7.14
N GLU A 39 0.63 -12.28 6.14
CA GLU A 39 2.08 -12.21 6.01
C GLU A 39 2.51 -11.32 4.83
N VAL A 40 3.72 -10.76 4.92
CA VAL A 40 4.38 -10.09 3.80
C VAL A 40 4.83 -11.14 2.79
N GLN A 41 4.18 -11.17 1.63
CA GLN A 41 4.59 -11.98 0.49
C GLN A 41 5.78 -11.34 -0.22
N ASN A 42 6.63 -12.17 -0.82
CA ASN A 42 7.81 -11.73 -1.57
C ASN A 42 8.73 -10.80 -0.75
N ALA A 43 8.80 -11.00 0.56
CA ALA A 43 9.69 -10.25 1.43
C ALA A 43 11.16 -10.36 0.94
N ARG A 44 11.93 -9.27 1.10
CA ARG A 44 13.33 -9.15 0.63
C ARG A 44 13.50 -9.27 -0.89
N THR A 45 12.42 -9.11 -1.66
CA THR A 45 12.48 -8.96 -3.12
C THR A 45 12.18 -7.51 -3.52
N ALA A 46 12.22 -7.21 -4.81
CA ALA A 46 11.80 -5.92 -5.36
C ALA A 46 10.27 -5.70 -5.28
N TYR A 47 9.48 -6.75 -4.98
CA TYR A 47 8.01 -6.73 -5.11
C TYR A 47 7.30 -7.24 -3.84
N PRO A 48 7.61 -6.70 -2.65
CA PRO A 48 6.94 -7.11 -1.43
C PRO A 48 5.49 -6.60 -1.43
N ARG A 49 4.56 -7.46 -1.01
CA ARG A 49 3.13 -7.13 -0.92
C ARG A 49 2.48 -7.84 0.26
N VAL A 50 1.38 -7.31 0.77
CA VAL A 50 0.61 -7.91 1.85
C VAL A 50 -0.76 -8.33 1.34
N SER A 51 -1.17 -9.57 1.61
CA SER A 51 -2.53 -10.01 1.27
C SER A 51 -3.54 -9.32 2.19
N LEU A 52 -4.61 -8.76 1.64
CA LEU A 52 -5.69 -8.17 2.46
C LEU A 52 -6.93 -9.07 2.46
N GLU A 53 -7.30 -9.57 1.28
CA GLU A 53 -8.45 -10.43 1.02
C GLU A 53 -8.12 -11.33 -0.19
N PRO A 54 -8.93 -12.36 -0.54
CA PRO A 54 -8.73 -13.09 -1.79
C PRO A 54 -8.66 -12.14 -2.99
N ASP A 55 -7.62 -12.27 -3.81
CA ASP A 55 -7.36 -11.43 -4.99
C ASP A 55 -7.18 -9.93 -4.70
N VAL A 56 -6.94 -9.53 -3.44
CA VAL A 56 -6.67 -8.15 -3.04
C VAL A 56 -5.40 -8.07 -2.20
N TRP A 57 -4.49 -7.16 -2.57
CA TRP A 57 -3.22 -6.99 -1.87
C TRP A 57 -2.83 -5.52 -1.73
N ALA A 58 -2.01 -5.21 -0.72
CA ALA A 58 -1.41 -3.91 -0.52
C ALA A 58 0.07 -3.92 -0.96
N GLU A 59 0.47 -2.89 -1.69
CA GLU A 59 1.85 -2.59 -2.05
C GLU A 59 2.24 -1.24 -1.47
N VAL A 60 3.47 -1.14 -0.96
CA VAL A 60 3.98 0.14 -0.42
C VAL A 60 4.89 0.78 -1.46
N GLN A 61 4.59 2.00 -1.88
CA GLN A 61 5.44 2.77 -2.77
C GLN A 61 6.36 3.70 -1.99
N ILE A 62 7.63 3.73 -2.39
CA ILE A 62 8.60 4.67 -1.82
C ILE A 62 8.47 5.97 -2.64
N PRO A 63 8.18 7.12 -2.03
CA PRO A 63 8.19 8.38 -2.75
C PRO A 63 9.57 8.65 -3.37
N ARG A 64 9.59 9.29 -4.54
CA ARG A 64 10.85 9.64 -5.21
C ARG A 64 11.67 10.62 -4.36
N PHE A 65 12.99 10.46 -4.40
CA PHE A 65 13.94 11.26 -3.64
C PHE A 65 13.89 12.76 -4.03
N ALA A 66 13.27 13.60 -3.19
CA ALA A 66 13.51 15.05 -3.09
C ALA A 66 12.71 15.73 -1.95
N ASP A 67 11.58 15.17 -1.54
CA ASP A 67 10.84 15.60 -0.35
C ASP A 67 10.82 14.45 0.67
N PRO A 68 10.66 14.71 1.97
CA PRO A 68 10.13 13.74 2.91
C PRO A 68 8.62 13.95 3.09
N PRO A 69 7.74 13.39 2.23
CA PRO A 69 6.31 13.44 2.51
C PRO A 69 5.75 12.00 2.37
N PRO A 70 4.43 11.82 2.50
CA PRO A 70 3.82 10.60 3.03
C PRO A 70 4.09 9.34 2.21
N LEU A 71 4.05 8.20 2.91
CA LEU A 71 4.12 6.88 2.31
C LEU A 71 2.82 6.60 1.54
N ALA A 72 2.94 6.14 0.30
CA ALA A 72 1.79 5.67 -0.47
C ALA A 72 1.60 4.16 -0.30
N ILE A 73 0.36 3.73 -0.09
CA ILE A 73 -0.06 2.34 -0.07
C ILE A 73 -1.05 2.13 -1.21
N ASP A 74 -0.68 1.32 -2.19
CA ASP A 74 -1.56 0.94 -3.28
C ASP A 74 -2.30 -0.34 -2.92
N VAL A 75 -3.63 -0.24 -2.81
CA VAL A 75 -4.51 -1.39 -2.65
C VAL A 75 -4.95 -1.86 -4.04
N CYS A 76 -4.44 -3.02 -4.43
CA CYS A 76 -4.53 -3.59 -5.77
C CYS A 76 -5.47 -4.79 -5.80
N THR A 77 -6.16 -4.98 -6.92
CA THR A 77 -6.92 -6.21 -7.21
C THR A 77 -7.09 -6.42 -8.71
N ASP A 78 -7.27 -7.68 -9.10
CA ASP A 78 -7.65 -8.08 -10.46
C ASP A 78 -9.17 -8.13 -10.68
N VAL A 79 -9.97 -7.94 -9.62
CA VAL A 79 -11.42 -8.18 -9.64
C VAL A 79 -12.23 -6.95 -10.06
N SER A 80 -12.16 -5.86 -9.28
CA SER A 80 -12.90 -4.62 -9.56
C SER A 80 -12.41 -3.44 -8.71
N ILE A 81 -12.66 -2.21 -9.18
CA ILE A 81 -12.35 -1.00 -8.40
C ILE A 81 -13.13 -0.91 -7.08
N ASP A 82 -14.36 -1.42 -7.04
CA ASP A 82 -15.21 -1.42 -5.85
C ASP A 82 -14.69 -2.40 -4.78
N ALA A 83 -14.08 -3.52 -5.19
CA ALA A 83 -13.34 -4.40 -4.27
C ALA A 83 -12.11 -3.69 -3.69
N ALA A 84 -11.32 -3.00 -4.52
CA ALA A 84 -10.18 -2.21 -4.05
C ALA A 84 -10.60 -1.11 -3.08
N GLN A 85 -11.69 -0.39 -3.35
CA GLN A 85 -12.20 0.68 -2.48
C GLN A 85 -12.65 0.14 -1.12
N ARG A 86 -13.39 -0.97 -1.08
CA ARG A 86 -13.77 -1.60 0.19
C ARG A 86 -12.57 -2.03 1.02
N ALA A 87 -11.61 -2.70 0.38
CA ALA A 87 -10.40 -3.15 1.06
C ALA A 87 -9.56 -1.97 1.55
N ALA A 88 -9.45 -0.89 0.77
CA ALA A 88 -8.75 0.32 1.17
C ALA A 88 -9.40 1.01 2.37
N VAL A 89 -10.73 1.12 2.40
CA VAL A 89 -11.45 1.66 3.58
C VAL A 89 -11.23 0.80 4.82
N ARG A 90 -11.26 -0.53 4.68
CA ARG A 90 -10.99 -1.46 5.79
C ARG A 90 -9.55 -1.33 6.30
N LEU A 91 -8.59 -1.29 5.39
CA LEU A 91 -7.17 -1.13 5.72
C LEU A 91 -6.91 0.22 6.41
N ALA A 92 -7.44 1.32 5.87
CA ALA A 92 -7.31 2.65 6.48
C ALA A 92 -7.84 2.65 7.92
N ALA A 93 -9.05 2.14 8.14
CA ALA A 93 -9.63 2.04 9.48
C ALA A 93 -8.82 1.12 10.44
N ALA A 94 -8.16 0.08 9.92
CA ALA A 94 -7.30 -0.79 10.71
C ALA A 94 -5.99 -0.10 11.10
N LEU A 95 -5.37 0.63 10.16
CA LEU A 95 -4.17 1.42 10.38
C LEU A 95 -4.42 2.58 11.38
N GLU A 96 -5.56 3.26 11.28
CA GLU A 96 -5.95 4.31 12.23
C GLU A 96 -6.06 3.80 13.68
N ARG A 97 -6.52 2.55 13.88
CA ARG A 97 -6.58 1.94 15.23
C ARG A 97 -5.22 1.70 15.85
N VAL A 98 -4.16 1.57 15.05
CA VAL A 98 -2.77 1.48 15.52
C VAL A 98 -2.06 2.83 15.50
N GLY A 99 -2.82 3.93 15.36
CA GLY A 99 -2.33 5.30 15.48
C GLY A 99 -1.80 5.91 14.19
N TRP A 100 -2.05 5.30 13.03
CA TRP A 100 -1.65 5.88 11.75
C TRP A 100 -2.60 6.99 11.31
N THR A 101 -2.06 8.02 10.68
CA THR A 101 -2.85 9.06 10.02
C THR A 101 -2.92 8.74 8.53
N VAL A 102 -4.08 8.26 8.08
CA VAL A 102 -4.33 7.87 6.69
C VAL A 102 -5.24 8.91 6.04
N ARG A 103 -4.92 9.31 4.81
CA ARG A 103 -5.75 10.23 4.02
C ARG A 103 -5.87 9.76 2.57
N PRO A 104 -6.91 10.19 1.83
CA PRO A 104 -6.93 10.04 0.38
C PRO A 104 -5.78 10.87 -0.25
N PRO A 105 -5.26 10.44 -1.42
CA PRO A 105 -4.27 11.20 -2.15
C PRO A 105 -4.84 12.56 -2.57
N ARG A 106 -4.00 13.59 -2.51
CA ARG A 106 -4.37 14.89 -3.09
C ARG A 106 -4.32 14.80 -4.62
N GLN A 107 -5.06 15.67 -5.30
CA GLN A 107 -5.15 15.66 -6.77
C GLN A 107 -3.79 15.90 -7.46
N ASP A 108 -2.84 16.49 -6.75
CA ASP A 108 -1.46 16.77 -7.14
C ASP A 108 -0.45 15.64 -6.83
N GLU A 109 -0.89 14.56 -6.16
CA GLU A 109 -0.05 13.42 -5.73
C GLU A 109 -0.28 12.16 -6.60
N VAL A 110 -1.19 12.21 -7.59
CA VAL A 110 -1.60 11.10 -8.49
C VAL A 110 -1.01 11.23 -9.89
#